data_AF-A0A1Q8VVE7-F1
#
_entry.id   AF-A0A1Q8VVE7-F1
#
_cell.length_a   1.000
_cell.length_b   1.000
_cell.length_c   1.000
_cell.angle_alpha   90.00
_cell.angle_beta   90.00
_cell.angle_gamma   90.00
#
_symmetry.space_group_name_H-M   'P 1'
#
loop_
_entity.id
_entity.type
_entity.pdbx_description
1 polymer ?
#
loop_
_entity_poly.entity_id
_entity_poly.type
_entity_poly.pdbx_seq_one_letter_code
_entity_poly.pdbx_strand_id
1 'polypeptide(L)'
;MGAVRVEVEAARGELVDAGNVKGILSLPARTRIWRAMLDPQDAERSYRCRTELKMACLRRVLPLWERAFPGDNRVQEMLNLTRGLIDASQDPDDAEMASDEFLADVYDEIEDFDAVTQPAAFVANGAVNLVGSALDRSLDFDVVGDIEDDDELLPDSLETSYCCASAAAGALNWQPLEDTDVDARRAFWLWYLDEAIPAVLEAQ
;
A
#
# COMPACT_ATOMS: atom_id res chain seq x y z
N MET A 1 -0.42 21.91 -0.46
CA MET A 1 0.05 21.36 -1.75
C MET A 1 1.52 21.68 -2.09
N GLY A 2 2.07 22.84 -1.74
CA GLY A 2 3.45 23.19 -2.10
C GLY A 2 4.53 22.22 -1.59
N ALA A 3 4.47 21.83 -0.31
CA ALA A 3 5.41 20.86 0.27
C ALA A 3 5.28 19.47 -0.36
N VAL A 4 4.05 18.95 -0.50
CA VAL A 4 3.79 17.65 -1.17
C VAL A 4 4.39 17.63 -2.57
N ARG A 5 4.19 18.69 -3.36
CA ARG A 5 4.73 18.76 -4.72
C ARG A 5 6.26 18.66 -4.75
N VAL A 6 6.95 19.30 -3.80
CA VAL A 6 8.41 19.22 -3.72
C VAL A 6 8.86 17.79 -3.45
N GLU A 7 8.22 17.11 -2.49
CA GLU A 7 8.57 15.72 -2.16
C GLU A 7 8.21 14.74 -3.28
N VAL A 8 7.10 14.96 -3.99
CA VAL A 8 6.70 14.16 -5.17
C VAL A 8 7.71 14.32 -6.31
N GLU A 9 8.19 15.54 -6.60
CA GLU A 9 9.22 15.72 -7.62
C GLU A 9 10.57 15.12 -7.22
N ALA A 10 10.93 15.19 -5.93
CA ALA A 10 12.14 14.54 -5.42
C ALA A 10 12.05 13.00 -5.53
N ALA A 11 10.91 12.42 -5.14
CA ALA A 11 10.60 11.00 -5.29
C ALA A 11 10.60 10.55 -6.76
N ARG A 12 10.08 11.37 -7.68
CA ARG A 12 10.17 11.10 -9.11
C ARG A 12 11.62 11.07 -9.57
N GLY A 13 12.45 12.00 -9.10
CA GLY A 13 13.89 12.03 -9.37
C GLY A 13 14.59 10.73 -8.99
N GLU A 14 14.27 10.19 -7.81
CA GLU A 14 14.77 8.88 -7.36
C GLU A 14 14.31 7.73 -8.28
N LEU A 15 13.05 7.75 -8.71
CA LEU A 15 12.48 6.68 -9.53
C LEU A 15 13.08 6.61 -10.95
N VAL A 16 13.47 7.76 -11.51
CA VAL A 16 14.08 7.86 -12.85
C VAL A 16 15.61 7.82 -12.83
N ASP A 17 16.23 7.73 -11.65
CA ASP A 17 17.68 7.63 -11.52
C ASP A 17 18.20 6.36 -12.20
N ALA A 18 19.30 6.48 -12.94
CA ALA A 18 19.87 5.36 -13.69
C ALA A 18 20.41 4.23 -12.79
N GLY A 19 20.75 4.55 -11.54
CA GLY A 19 21.13 3.59 -10.51
C GLY A 19 19.93 2.86 -9.88
N ASN A 20 18.71 3.37 -10.04
CA ASN A 20 17.49 2.71 -9.57
C ASN A 20 17.03 1.61 -10.56
N VAL A 21 17.86 0.58 -10.67
CA VAL A 21 17.67 -0.52 -11.61
C VAL A 21 16.46 -1.40 -11.27
N LYS A 22 15.99 -1.38 -10.01
CA LYS A 22 14.83 -2.14 -9.53
C LYS A 22 13.52 -1.33 -9.53
N GLY A 23 13.55 -0.04 -9.89
CA GLY A 23 12.33 0.78 -9.93
C GLY A 23 11.66 0.96 -8.58
N ILE A 24 12.46 1.10 -7.52
CA ILE A 24 12.00 1.20 -6.13
C ILE A 24 11.65 2.66 -5.82
N LEU A 25 10.53 2.90 -5.15
CA LEU A 25 10.30 4.14 -4.43
C LEU A 25 10.52 3.87 -2.95
N SER A 26 11.66 4.33 -2.42
CA SER A 26 12.13 3.95 -1.09
C SER A 26 11.19 4.39 0.03
N LEU A 27 11.24 3.67 1.16
CA LEU A 27 10.52 4.04 2.37
C LEU A 27 10.81 5.50 2.80
N PRO A 28 12.06 6.00 2.80
CA PRO A 28 12.32 7.39 3.17
C PRO A 28 11.67 8.39 2.22
N ALA A 29 11.58 8.09 0.92
CA ALA A 29 10.87 8.95 -0.05
C ALA A 29 9.37 8.96 0.22
N ARG A 30 8.76 7.79 0.43
CA ARG A 30 7.35 7.66 0.78
C ARG A 30 7.03 8.38 2.10
N THR A 31 7.86 8.21 3.12
CA THR A 31 7.71 8.87 4.43
C THR A 31 7.79 10.39 4.34
N ARG A 32 8.69 10.95 3.51
CA ARG A 32 8.73 12.41 3.28
C ARG A 32 7.44 12.92 2.64
N ILE A 33 6.91 12.20 1.65
CA ILE A 33 5.63 12.51 1.01
C ILE A 33 4.49 12.46 2.04
N TRP A 34 4.36 11.35 2.79
CA TRP A 34 3.31 11.19 3.79
C TRP A 34 3.36 12.32 4.83
N ARG A 35 4.55 12.65 5.34
CA ARG A 35 4.74 13.77 6.26
C ARG A 35 4.31 15.11 5.67
N ALA A 36 4.56 15.33 4.37
CA ALA A 36 4.13 16.54 3.68
C ALA A 36 2.60 16.59 3.41
N MET A 37 1.93 15.43 3.38
CA MET A 37 0.48 15.30 3.23
C MET A 37 -0.27 15.60 4.53
N LEU A 38 0.38 15.47 5.69
CA LEU A 38 -0.24 15.71 6.99
C LEU A 38 -0.71 17.15 7.15
N ASP A 39 -1.88 17.30 7.76
CA ASP A 39 -2.44 18.56 8.20
C ASP A 39 -2.52 18.57 9.73
N PRO A 40 -1.57 19.24 10.42
CA PRO A 40 -1.53 19.28 11.88
C PRO A 40 -2.75 19.94 12.53
N GLN A 41 -3.57 20.66 11.76
CA GLN A 41 -4.81 21.27 12.24
C GLN A 41 -6.03 20.39 11.98
N ASP A 42 -5.90 19.35 11.16
CA ASP A 42 -6.98 18.46 10.76
C ASP A 42 -6.50 17.00 10.67
N ALA A 43 -6.52 16.34 11.84
CA ALA A 43 -6.17 14.93 11.95
C ALA A 43 -7.14 14.02 11.19
N GLU A 44 -8.42 14.38 11.10
CA GLU A 44 -9.42 13.59 10.37
C GLU A 44 -9.15 13.62 8.86
N ARG A 45 -8.83 14.79 8.32
CA ARG A 45 -8.42 14.94 6.92
C ARG A 45 -7.14 14.15 6.62
N SER A 46 -6.16 14.21 7.53
CA SER A 46 -4.91 13.45 7.39
C SER A 46 -5.15 11.94 7.38
N TYR A 47 -5.99 11.45 8.31
CA TYR A 47 -6.43 10.07 8.39
C TYR A 47 -7.15 9.62 7.10
N ARG A 48 -8.09 10.42 6.59
CA ARG A 48 -8.82 10.12 5.35
C ARG A 48 -7.90 10.07 4.14
N CYS A 49 -7.06 11.09 3.94
CA CYS A 49 -6.07 11.13 2.85
C CYS A 49 -5.20 9.87 2.83
N ARG A 50 -4.62 9.50 3.98
CA ARG A 50 -3.76 8.33 4.12
C ARG A 50 -4.52 7.05 3.76
N THR A 51 -5.68 6.85 4.36
CA THR A 51 -6.46 5.62 4.19
C THR A 51 -6.99 5.49 2.77
N GLU A 52 -7.51 6.58 2.17
CA GLU A 52 -8.01 6.56 0.80
C GLU A 52 -6.90 6.36 -0.25
N LEU A 53 -5.67 6.83 0.03
CA LEU A 53 -4.52 6.55 -0.82
C LEU A 53 -4.17 5.06 -0.83
N LYS A 54 -4.16 4.43 0.35
CA LYS A 54 -3.95 2.98 0.48
C LYS A 54 -5.09 2.19 -0.18
N MET A 55 -6.35 2.62 -0.05
CA MET A 55 -7.48 2.01 -0.78
C MET A 55 -7.30 2.11 -2.31
N ALA A 56 -6.81 3.25 -2.81
CA ALA A 56 -6.56 3.42 -4.24
C ALA A 56 -5.47 2.46 -4.73
N CYS A 57 -4.38 2.29 -3.96
CA CYS A 57 -3.33 1.33 -4.23
C CYS A 57 -3.88 -0.10 -4.34
N LEU A 58 -4.69 -0.52 -3.37
CA LEU A 58 -5.26 -1.87 -3.37
C LEU A 58 -6.20 -2.11 -4.55
N ARG A 59 -7.05 -1.14 -4.88
CA ARG A 59 -7.91 -1.20 -6.08
C ARG A 59 -7.11 -1.33 -7.37
N ARG A 60 -5.94 -0.68 -7.44
CA ARG A 60 -5.06 -0.72 -8.63
C ARG A 60 -4.56 -2.13 -8.92
N VAL A 61 -4.32 -2.94 -7.88
CA VAL A 61 -3.77 -4.30 -7.99
C VAL A 61 -4.82 -5.40 -7.85
N LEU A 62 -6.09 -5.05 -7.64
CA LEU A 62 -7.20 -6.01 -7.57
C LEU A 62 -7.26 -7.01 -8.74
N PRO A 63 -6.92 -6.65 -9.99
CA PRO A 63 -6.86 -7.63 -11.09
C PRO A 63 -5.86 -8.77 -10.88
N LEU A 64 -4.81 -8.57 -10.07
CA LEU A 64 -3.83 -9.62 -9.74
C LEU A 64 -4.42 -10.64 -8.77
N TRP A 65 -5.28 -10.19 -7.84
CA TRP A 65 -6.06 -11.06 -6.97
C TRP A 65 -7.04 -11.90 -7.79
N GLU A 66 -7.85 -11.26 -8.64
CA GLU A 66 -8.84 -11.94 -9.49
C GLU A 66 -8.19 -12.99 -10.41
N ARG A 67 -6.94 -12.78 -10.81
CA ARG A 67 -6.18 -13.75 -11.61
C ARG A 67 -5.87 -15.03 -10.83
N ALA A 68 -5.56 -14.93 -9.54
CA ALA A 68 -5.22 -16.06 -8.69
C ALA A 68 -6.47 -16.74 -8.09
N PHE A 69 -7.46 -15.92 -7.70
CA PHE A 69 -8.70 -16.36 -7.07
C PHE A 69 -9.91 -15.79 -7.83
N PRO A 70 -10.27 -16.35 -9.01
CA PRO A 70 -11.36 -15.81 -9.81
C PRO A 70 -12.72 -15.85 -9.09
N GLY A 71 -13.40 -14.71 -9.03
CA GLY A 71 -14.69 -14.55 -8.35
C GLY A 71 -14.62 -14.48 -6.83
N ASP A 72 -13.42 -14.46 -6.25
CA ASP A 72 -13.21 -14.30 -4.81
C ASP A 72 -13.28 -12.83 -4.41
N ASN A 73 -14.24 -12.50 -3.54
CA ASN A 73 -14.51 -11.13 -3.11
C ASN A 73 -13.79 -10.72 -1.82
N ARG A 74 -12.97 -11.56 -1.20
CA ARG A 74 -12.38 -11.29 0.13
C ARG A 74 -11.56 -10.00 0.18
N VAL A 75 -10.77 -9.70 -0.86
CA VAL A 75 -10.06 -8.39 -0.95
C VAL A 75 -11.02 -7.20 -1.10
N GLN A 76 -12.15 -7.41 -1.80
CA GLN A 76 -13.20 -6.39 -1.90
C GLN A 76 -13.94 -6.19 -0.57
N GLU A 77 -14.07 -7.25 0.24
CA GLU A 77 -14.60 -7.17 1.60
C GLU A 77 -13.67 -6.34 2.50
N MET A 78 -12.34 -6.52 2.41
CA MET A 78 -11.37 -5.67 3.13
C MET A 78 -11.53 -4.19 2.76
N LEU A 79 -11.69 -3.86 1.47
CA LEU A 79 -11.99 -2.49 1.02
C LEU A 79 -13.30 -1.95 1.63
N ASN A 80 -14.32 -2.80 1.78
CA ASN A 80 -15.61 -2.41 2.36
C ASN A 80 -15.51 -2.20 3.86
N LEU A 81 -14.79 -3.08 4.58
CA LEU A 81 -14.49 -2.91 6.01
C LEU A 81 -13.78 -1.58 6.24
N THR A 82 -12.73 -1.29 5.48
CA THR A 82 -12.01 -0.01 5.56
C THR A 82 -12.93 1.18 5.32
N ARG A 83 -13.80 1.13 4.30
CA ARG A 83 -14.77 2.22 4.06
C ARG A 83 -15.70 2.38 5.26
N GLY A 84 -16.19 1.29 5.83
CA GLY A 84 -17.05 1.32 6.99
C GLY A 84 -16.37 1.86 8.26
N LEU A 85 -15.07 1.63 8.45
CA LEU A 85 -14.27 2.24 9.52
C LEU A 85 -14.13 3.77 9.32
N ILE A 86 -13.90 4.21 8.07
CA ILE A 86 -13.86 5.64 7.71
C ILE A 86 -15.22 6.31 7.99
N ASP A 87 -16.32 5.63 7.69
CA ASP A 87 -17.69 6.14 7.82
C ASP A 87 -18.28 5.90 9.23
N ALA A 88 -17.51 5.30 10.15
CA ALA A 88 -17.92 4.91 11.49
C ALA A 88 -19.18 4.02 11.53
N SER A 89 -19.35 3.17 10.51
CA SER A 89 -20.45 2.21 10.37
C SER A 89 -20.04 0.76 10.60
N GLN A 90 -18.78 0.51 10.94
CA GLN A 90 -18.23 -0.80 11.28
C GLN A 90 -17.61 -0.76 12.68
N ASP A 91 -17.72 -1.88 13.39
CA ASP A 91 -17.07 -2.05 14.67
C ASP A 91 -15.56 -2.34 14.45
N PRO A 92 -14.65 -1.63 15.15
CA PRO A 92 -13.21 -1.82 15.00
C PRO A 92 -12.73 -3.24 15.34
N ASP A 93 -13.26 -3.84 16.41
CA ASP A 93 -12.82 -5.16 16.87
C ASP A 93 -13.27 -6.25 15.88
N ASP A 94 -14.51 -6.13 15.36
CA ASP A 94 -15.01 -7.03 14.31
C ASP A 94 -14.19 -6.89 13.01
N ALA A 95 -13.77 -5.67 12.65
CA ALA A 95 -12.98 -5.42 11.45
C ALA A 95 -11.54 -5.96 11.56
N GLU A 96 -10.92 -5.83 12.73
CA GLU A 96 -9.60 -6.40 13.02
C GLU A 96 -9.66 -7.93 12.91
N MET A 97 -10.60 -8.56 13.62
CA MET A 97 -10.78 -10.02 13.60
C MET A 97 -11.03 -10.56 12.19
N ALA A 98 -11.91 -9.92 11.42
CA ALA A 98 -12.18 -10.33 10.04
C ALA A 98 -10.95 -10.19 9.13
N SER A 99 -10.09 -9.20 9.37
CA SER A 99 -8.85 -9.02 8.60
C SER A 99 -7.79 -10.06 8.92
N ASP A 100 -7.68 -10.47 10.18
CA ASP A 100 -6.76 -11.52 10.62
C ASP A 100 -7.18 -12.89 10.09
N GLU A 101 -8.47 -13.22 10.19
CA GLU A 101 -9.03 -14.46 9.63
C GLU A 101 -8.83 -14.53 8.11
N PHE A 102 -9.06 -13.43 7.40
CA PHE A 102 -8.81 -13.35 5.97
C PHE A 102 -7.36 -13.72 5.61
N LEU A 103 -6.37 -13.18 6.31
CA LEU A 103 -4.98 -13.46 5.99
C LEU A 103 -4.63 -14.93 6.24
N ALA A 104 -5.07 -15.47 7.38
CA ALA A 104 -4.85 -16.86 7.74
C ALA A 104 -5.42 -17.80 6.67
N ASP A 105 -6.67 -17.58 6.24
CA ASP A 105 -7.32 -18.38 5.21
C ASP A 105 -6.56 -18.36 3.87
N VAL A 106 -6.07 -17.18 3.46
CA VAL A 106 -5.29 -17.05 2.21
C VAL A 106 -3.99 -17.84 2.29
N TYR A 107 -3.27 -17.76 3.41
CA TYR A 107 -2.02 -18.50 3.57
C TYR A 107 -2.23 -20.01 3.72
N ASP A 108 -3.38 -20.45 4.25
CA ASP A 108 -3.76 -21.87 4.27
C ASP A 108 -4.11 -22.41 2.87
N GLU A 109 -4.61 -21.55 1.96
CA GLU A 109 -4.94 -21.91 0.57
C GLU A 109 -3.73 -21.87 -0.39
N ILE A 110 -2.73 -21.02 -0.13
CA ILE A 110 -1.54 -20.90 -0.97
C ILE A 110 -0.55 -22.03 -0.64
N GLU A 111 -0.54 -23.07 -1.47
CA GLU A 111 0.40 -24.19 -1.33
C GLU A 111 1.82 -23.84 -1.82
N ASP A 112 1.92 -23.08 -2.92
CA ASP A 112 3.17 -22.67 -3.56
C ASP A 112 3.11 -21.20 -3.96
N PHE A 113 4.25 -20.49 -3.80
CA PHE A 113 4.41 -19.10 -4.24
C PHE A 113 4.98 -19.07 -5.67
N ASP A 114 4.10 -19.00 -6.65
CA ASP A 114 4.44 -18.91 -8.07
C ASP A 114 4.12 -17.52 -8.66
N ALA A 115 4.30 -17.35 -9.97
CA ALA A 115 4.07 -16.09 -10.66
C ALA A 115 2.61 -15.58 -10.61
N VAL A 116 1.66 -16.41 -10.16
CA VAL A 116 0.25 -16.09 -9.98
C VAL A 116 -0.08 -15.86 -8.50
N THR A 117 0.26 -16.80 -7.62
CA THR A 117 -0.11 -16.77 -6.20
C THR A 117 0.74 -15.82 -5.38
N GLN A 118 2.02 -15.61 -5.72
CA GLN A 118 2.89 -14.69 -4.99
C GLN A 118 2.41 -13.22 -5.08
N PRO A 119 2.09 -12.68 -6.27
CA PRO A 119 1.43 -11.37 -6.35
C PRO A 119 0.14 -11.29 -5.53
N ALA A 120 -0.68 -12.35 -5.52
CA ALA A 120 -1.94 -12.36 -4.77
C ALA A 120 -1.71 -12.35 -3.25
N ALA A 121 -0.67 -13.03 -2.75
CA ALA A 121 -0.26 -12.94 -1.35
C ALA A 121 0.15 -11.52 -0.97
N PHE A 122 0.86 -10.80 -1.85
CA PHE A 122 1.17 -9.38 -1.62
C PHE A 122 -0.09 -8.51 -1.62
N VAL A 123 -1.09 -8.79 -2.48
CA VAL A 123 -2.39 -8.11 -2.42
C VAL A 123 -3.10 -8.37 -1.09
N ALA A 124 -3.09 -9.62 -0.59
CA ALA A 124 -3.70 -9.98 0.69
C ALA A 124 -3.02 -9.24 1.87
N ASN A 125 -1.69 -9.24 1.94
CA ASN A 125 -0.96 -8.45 2.94
C ASN A 125 -1.29 -6.96 2.86
N GLY A 126 -1.35 -6.40 1.64
CA GLY A 126 -1.71 -5.01 1.44
C GLY A 126 -3.14 -4.69 1.93
N ALA A 127 -4.07 -5.63 1.81
CA ALA A 127 -5.45 -5.50 2.26
C ALA A 127 -5.57 -5.52 3.79
N VAL A 128 -4.84 -6.38 4.48
CA VAL A 128 -4.82 -6.42 5.94
C VAL A 128 -4.16 -5.17 6.52
N ASN A 129 -3.01 -4.77 5.97
CA ASN A 129 -2.34 -3.52 6.35
C ASN A 129 -3.20 -2.28 6.08
N LEU A 130 -4.09 -2.33 5.10
CA LEU A 130 -5.07 -1.27 4.85
C LEU A 130 -6.10 -1.19 5.99
N VAL A 131 -6.65 -2.33 6.42
CA VAL A 131 -7.58 -2.39 7.56
C VAL A 131 -6.88 -1.93 8.84
N GLY A 132 -5.69 -2.46 9.14
CA GLY A 132 -4.86 -2.04 10.27
C GLY A 132 -4.60 -0.53 10.28
N SER A 133 -4.26 0.04 9.12
CA SER A 133 -4.12 1.49 8.98
C SER A 133 -5.42 2.25 9.20
N ALA A 134 -6.58 1.69 8.88
CA ALA A 134 -7.88 2.35 9.09
C ALA A 134 -8.34 2.31 10.56
N LEU A 135 -7.89 1.31 11.33
CA LEU A 135 -8.17 1.18 12.77
C LEU A 135 -7.44 2.25 13.59
N ASP A 136 -6.24 2.66 13.18
CA ASP A 136 -5.46 3.67 13.87
C ASP A 136 -5.76 5.08 13.33
N ARG A 137 -6.31 5.99 14.15
CA ARG A 137 -6.60 7.38 13.74
C ARG A 137 -5.49 8.38 14.09
N SER A 138 -4.33 7.92 14.55
CA SER A 138 -3.19 8.78 14.82
C SER A 138 -2.73 9.48 13.55
N LEU A 139 -2.31 10.74 13.73
CA LEU A 139 -1.83 11.59 12.65
C LEU A 139 -0.50 11.07 12.09
N ASP A 140 0.27 10.38 12.91
CA ASP A 140 1.68 10.05 12.67
C ASP A 140 1.95 8.56 12.41
N PHE A 141 0.90 7.73 12.30
CA PHE A 141 0.98 6.27 12.06
C PHE A 141 2.05 5.83 11.04
N ASP A 142 2.04 6.39 9.82
CA ASP A 142 2.96 5.99 8.73
C ASP A 142 4.30 6.76 8.76
N VAL A 143 4.50 7.71 9.68
CA VAL A 143 5.67 8.62 9.66
C VAL A 143 6.56 8.52 10.89
N VAL A 144 6.19 7.66 11.84
CA VAL A 144 6.95 7.33 13.05
C VAL A 144 7.63 5.98 12.88
N GLY A 145 8.94 5.95 13.09
CA GLY A 145 9.77 4.75 12.95
C GLY A 145 11.22 5.14 12.75
N ASP A 146 12.14 4.24 13.12
CA ASP A 146 13.58 4.37 12.91
C ASP A 146 14.09 3.48 11.75
N ILE A 147 13.23 2.61 11.21
CA ILE A 147 13.52 1.78 10.04
C ILE A 147 13.46 2.64 8.78
N GLU A 148 14.55 2.62 8.01
CA GLU A 148 14.69 3.41 6.78
C GLU A 148 14.69 2.53 5.52
N ASP A 149 14.71 1.20 5.65
CA ASP A 149 14.74 0.27 4.52
C ASP A 149 13.58 -0.73 4.59
N ASP A 150 12.89 -0.93 3.46
CA ASP A 150 11.82 -1.90 3.33
C ASP A 150 12.29 -3.34 3.58
N ASP A 151 13.56 -3.64 3.28
CA ASP A 151 14.14 -4.96 3.48
C ASP A 151 14.41 -5.29 4.97
N GLU A 152 14.36 -4.27 5.85
CA GLU A 152 14.47 -4.44 7.31
C GLU A 152 13.09 -4.62 7.98
N LEU A 153 12.00 -4.35 7.27
CA LEU A 153 10.65 -4.50 7.78
C LEU A 153 10.26 -5.98 7.87
N LEU A 154 9.57 -6.33 8.96
CA LEU A 154 8.88 -7.60 9.05
C LEU A 154 7.69 -7.63 8.06
N PRO A 155 7.24 -8.82 7.60
CA PRO A 155 6.13 -8.94 6.67
C PRO A 155 4.84 -8.22 7.12
N ASP A 156 4.54 -8.24 8.42
CA ASP A 156 3.41 -7.57 9.07
C ASP A 156 3.59 -6.06 9.22
N SER A 157 4.81 -5.54 9.00
CA SER A 157 5.11 -4.11 8.99
C SER A 157 5.13 -3.50 7.59
N LEU A 158 4.91 -4.29 6.54
CA LEU A 158 4.89 -3.80 5.17
C LEU A 158 3.60 -3.03 4.89
N GLU A 159 3.72 -1.73 4.65
CA GLU A 159 2.55 -0.91 4.38
C GLU A 159 1.92 -1.18 2.99
N THR A 160 0.62 -0.88 2.87
CA THR A 160 -0.21 -1.24 1.71
C THR A 160 0.36 -0.83 0.35
N SER A 161 0.91 0.38 0.20
CA SER A 161 1.39 0.86 -1.11
C SER A 161 2.60 0.06 -1.59
N TYR A 162 3.51 -0.32 -0.69
CA TYR A 162 4.64 -1.19 -0.96
C TYR A 162 4.21 -2.62 -1.27
N CYS A 163 3.26 -3.18 -0.52
CA CYS A 163 2.66 -4.46 -0.86
C CYS A 163 2.06 -4.45 -2.28
N CYS A 164 1.33 -3.39 -2.65
CA CYS A 164 0.74 -3.25 -3.98
C CYS A 164 1.81 -3.09 -5.08
N ALA A 165 2.85 -2.30 -4.85
CA ALA A 165 3.97 -2.18 -5.79
C ALA A 165 4.71 -3.52 -5.97
N SER A 166 4.86 -4.28 -4.88
CA SER A 166 5.47 -5.60 -4.89
C SER A 166 4.60 -6.62 -5.61
N ALA A 167 3.26 -6.53 -5.45
CA ALA A 167 2.30 -7.30 -6.24
C ALA A 167 2.44 -7.00 -7.73
N ALA A 168 2.49 -5.71 -8.11
CA ALA A 168 2.66 -5.30 -9.50
C ALA A 168 3.98 -5.81 -10.10
N ALA A 169 5.06 -5.80 -9.31
CA ALA A 169 6.37 -6.26 -9.73
C ALA A 169 6.54 -7.80 -9.69
N GLY A 170 5.63 -8.50 -9.00
CA GLY A 170 5.79 -9.91 -8.65
C GLY A 170 6.93 -10.21 -7.68
N ALA A 171 7.50 -9.20 -7.03
CA ALA A 171 8.68 -9.35 -6.19
C ALA A 171 8.79 -8.23 -5.13
N LEU A 172 9.47 -8.52 -4.03
CA LEU A 172 9.96 -7.58 -3.02
C LEU A 172 11.28 -6.91 -3.46
N ASN A 173 11.77 -5.94 -2.69
CA ASN A 173 13.02 -5.23 -2.99
C ASN A 173 14.26 -6.13 -2.93
N TRP A 174 14.39 -6.99 -1.90
CA TRP A 174 15.52 -7.92 -1.77
C TRP A 174 15.57 -9.02 -2.84
N GLN A 175 14.45 -9.34 -3.49
CA GLN A 175 14.40 -10.41 -4.49
C GLN A 175 15.25 -10.09 -5.74
N PRO A 176 15.75 -11.12 -6.47
CA PRO A 176 16.61 -10.92 -7.64
C PRO A 176 15.97 -10.08 -8.75
N LEU A 177 16.80 -9.40 -9.54
CA LEU A 177 16.33 -8.51 -10.61
C LEU A 177 15.63 -9.31 -11.73
N GLU A 178 16.13 -10.52 -12.01
CA GLU A 178 15.59 -11.44 -13.00
C GLU A 178 14.16 -11.92 -12.70
N ASP A 179 13.77 -11.89 -11.43
CA ASP A 179 12.43 -12.29 -10.96
C ASP A 179 11.49 -11.09 -10.81
N THR A 180 11.97 -9.87 -11.08
CA THR A 180 11.24 -8.63 -10.85
C THR A 180 10.75 -8.01 -12.16
N ASP A 181 9.44 -7.77 -12.28
CA ASP A 181 8.90 -6.89 -13.31
C ASP A 181 9.11 -5.41 -12.92
N VAL A 182 10.31 -4.92 -13.25
CA VAL A 182 10.74 -3.56 -12.92
C VAL A 182 9.87 -2.50 -13.60
N ASP A 183 9.43 -2.75 -14.83
CA ASP A 183 8.62 -1.80 -15.58
C ASP A 183 7.22 -1.67 -14.97
N ALA A 184 6.62 -2.79 -14.55
CA ALA A 184 5.37 -2.78 -13.80
C ALA A 184 5.51 -2.05 -12.45
N ARG A 185 6.62 -2.28 -11.72
CA ARG A 185 6.90 -1.56 -10.46
C ARG A 185 7.01 -0.05 -10.68
N ARG A 186 7.80 0.39 -11.67
CA ARG A 186 7.92 1.82 -12.00
C ARG A 186 6.59 2.41 -12.43
N ALA A 187 5.82 1.70 -13.24
CA ALA A 187 4.50 2.16 -13.69
C ALA A 187 3.54 2.34 -12.51
N PHE A 188 3.57 1.43 -11.51
CA PHE A 188 2.80 1.57 -10.29
C PHE A 188 3.21 2.84 -9.52
N TRP A 189 4.51 3.05 -9.28
CA TRP A 189 4.98 4.20 -8.52
C TRP A 189 4.78 5.54 -9.25
N LEU A 190 4.93 5.58 -10.57
CA LEU A 190 4.60 6.77 -11.35
C LEU A 190 3.12 7.10 -11.24
N TRP A 191 2.24 6.12 -11.37
CA TRP A 191 0.80 6.30 -11.15
C TRP A 191 0.50 6.79 -9.72
N TYR A 192 1.17 6.21 -8.71
CA TYR A 192 1.03 6.62 -7.32
C TYR A 192 1.36 8.10 -7.11
N LEU A 193 2.49 8.55 -7.68
CA LEU A 193 2.96 9.93 -7.59
C LEU A 193 2.11 10.92 -8.41
N ASP A 194 1.67 10.52 -9.60
CA ASP A 194 1.11 11.42 -10.61
C ASP A 194 -0.41 11.51 -10.57
N GLU A 195 -1.07 10.44 -10.12
CA GLU A 195 -2.52 10.31 -10.17
C GLU A 195 -3.10 10.04 -8.78
N ALA A 196 -2.56 9.06 -8.03
CA ALA A 196 -3.17 8.65 -6.78
C ALA A 196 -3.07 9.71 -5.68
N ILE A 197 -1.87 10.27 -5.46
CA ILE A 197 -1.66 11.33 -4.46
C ILE A 197 -2.49 12.59 -4.78
N PRO A 198 -2.45 13.16 -6.01
CA PRO A 198 -3.28 14.31 -6.32
C PRO A 198 -4.78 14.05 -6.12
N ALA A 199 -5.28 12.89 -6.59
CA ALA A 199 -6.69 12.55 -6.49
C ALA A 199 -7.22 12.55 -5.05
N VAL A 200 -6.48 11.96 -4.10
CA VAL A 200 -6.92 11.92 -2.70
C VAL A 200 -6.83 13.27 -2.01
N LEU A 201 -5.85 14.10 -2.39
CA LEU A 201 -5.69 15.44 -1.82
C LEU A 201 -6.73 16.44 -2.32
N GLU A 202 -7.22 16.25 -3.55
CA GLU A 202 -8.28 17.05 -4.18
C GLU A 202 -9.69 16.64 -3.75
N ALA A 203 -9.86 15.39 -3.31
CA ALA A 203 -11.14 14.85 -2.83
C ALA A 203 -11.52 15.33 -1.42
N GLN A 204 -10.59 15.92 -0.66
CA GLN A 204 -10.83 16.49 0.67
C GLN A 204 -10.97 18.02 0.62
#